data_AF-A0A658NXP3-F1
#
_entry.id   AF-A0A658NXP3-F1
#
_cell.length_a   1.000
_cell.length_b   1.000
_cell.length_c   1.000
_cell.angle_alpha   90.00
_cell.angle_beta   90.00
_cell.angle_gamma   90.00
#
_symmetry.space_group_name_H-M   'P 1'
#
loop_
_entity.id
_entity.type
_entity.pdbx_description
1 polymer ?
#
loop_
_entity_poly.entity_id
_entity_poly.type
_entity_poly.pdbx_seq_one_letter_code
_entity_poly.pdbx_strand_id
1 'polypeptide(L)'
;EDSDASFAGQYRSVLNVAGETLATAYKKVVASSFSPRAISYRQMAGIDLTETPMCVLGLAMVDVAASGVLYTADPAGVQENVLQI
;
A
#
# COMPACT_ATOMS: atom_id res chain seq x y z
N GLU A 1 8.45 -8.46 10.63
CA GLU A 1 7.16 -7.77 10.71
C GLU A 1 6.52 -8.24 12.00
N ASP A 2 6.55 -7.42 13.05
CA ASP A 2 6.20 -7.87 14.42
C ASP A 2 5.29 -6.86 15.12
N SER A 3 4.45 -6.17 14.35
CA SER A 3 3.43 -5.27 14.88
C SER A 3 2.10 -5.53 14.18
N ASP A 4 1.02 -5.61 14.96
CA ASP A 4 -0.39 -5.70 14.52
C ASP A 4 -0.85 -4.46 13.69
N ALA A 5 0.09 -3.61 13.27
CA ALA A 5 -0.16 -2.36 12.58
C ALA A 5 0.05 -2.55 11.06
N SER A 6 -1.05 -2.74 10.33
CA SER A 6 -1.03 -2.73 8.86
C SER A 6 -1.15 -1.31 8.30
N PHE A 7 -0.16 -0.88 7.51
CA PHE A 7 -0.21 0.37 6.75
C PHE A 7 -1.03 0.27 5.45
N ALA A 8 -1.80 -0.80 5.28
CA ALA A 8 -2.58 -1.07 4.08
C ALA A 8 -3.53 0.09 3.74
N GLY A 9 -3.50 0.52 2.47
CA GLY A 9 -4.39 1.55 1.93
C GLY A 9 -4.14 2.97 2.46
N GLN A 10 -3.05 3.21 3.18
CA GLN A 10 -2.75 4.54 3.74
C GLN A 10 -1.90 5.40 2.81
N TYR A 11 -1.10 4.78 1.95
CA TYR A 11 -0.15 5.46 1.08
C TYR A 11 -0.58 5.45 -0.38
N ARG A 12 -0.08 6.43 -1.11
CA ARG A 12 -0.44 6.63 -2.52
C ARG A 12 0.39 5.70 -3.41
N SER A 13 -0.26 5.05 -4.37
CA SER A 13 0.40 4.44 -5.52
C SER A 13 0.25 5.35 -6.75
N VAL A 14 1.28 5.39 -7.61
CA VAL A 14 1.25 6.12 -8.88
C VAL A 14 1.61 5.14 -9.98
N LEU A 15 0.67 4.92 -10.92
CA LEU A 15 0.81 3.96 -12.02
C LEU A 15 1.22 4.67 -13.31
N ASN A 16 1.71 3.89 -14.29
CA ASN A 16 2.06 4.37 -15.63
C ASN A 16 3.03 5.56 -15.61
N VAL A 17 4.07 5.46 -14.78
CA VAL A 17 5.07 6.50 -14.61
C VAL A 17 6.16 6.36 -15.69
N ALA A 18 6.30 7.37 -16.53
CA ALA A 18 7.41 7.47 -17.47
C ALA A 18 8.70 7.91 -16.76
N GLY A 19 9.86 7.57 -17.33
CA GLY A 19 11.17 7.82 -16.72
C GLY A 19 11.41 9.28 -16.34
N GLU A 20 10.97 10.21 -17.18
CA GLU A 20 11.08 11.67 -17.00
C GLU A 20 10.29 12.15 -15.77
N THR A 21 9.24 11.43 -15.40
CA THR A 21 8.35 11.77 -14.28
C THR A 21 8.63 10.98 -13.00
N LEU A 22 9.59 10.05 -13.03
CA LEU A 22 9.87 9.13 -11.93
C LEU A 22 10.18 9.85 -10.62
N ALA A 23 11.03 10.88 -10.66
CA ALA A 23 11.39 11.65 -9.47
C ALA A 23 10.17 12.35 -8.84
N THR A 24 9.25 12.86 -9.68
CA THR A 24 8.01 13.50 -9.23
C THR A 24 7.04 12.48 -8.64
N ALA A 25 6.91 11.31 -9.28
CA ALA A 25 6.08 10.22 -8.79
C ALA A 25 6.59 9.70 -7.44
N TYR A 26 7.90 9.46 -7.32
CA TYR A 26 8.55 9.06 -6.07
C TYR A 26 8.23 10.05 -4.93
N LYS A 27 8.44 11.36 -5.17
CA LYS A 27 8.13 12.39 -4.16
C LYS A 27 6.66 12.40 -3.76
N LYS A 28 5.72 12.15 -4.69
CA LYS A 28 4.28 12.05 -4.39
C LYS A 28 3.98 10.85 -3.49
N VAL A 29 4.64 9.71 -3.70
CA VAL A 29 4.50 8.53 -2.83
C VAL A 29 5.04 8.84 -1.45
N VAL A 30 6.27 9.36 -1.35
CA VAL A 30 6.88 9.74 -0.06
C VAL A 30 6.03 10.76 0.69
N ALA A 31 5.57 11.82 0.02
CA ALA A 31 4.73 12.84 0.63
C ALA A 31 3.40 12.27 1.18
N SER A 32 2.90 11.15 0.64
CA SER A 32 1.67 10.53 1.12
C SER A 32 1.77 9.96 2.54
N SER A 33 2.99 9.70 3.06
CA SER A 33 3.19 9.34 4.46
C SER A 33 2.81 10.45 5.44
N PHE A 34 2.71 11.70 4.95
CA PHE A 34 2.31 12.89 5.70
C PHE A 34 0.86 13.30 5.41
N SER A 35 0.08 12.45 4.74
CA SER A 35 -1.34 12.71 4.56
C SER A 35 -2.08 12.71 5.90
N PRO A 36 -3.19 13.44 6.04
CA PRO A 36 -3.97 13.46 7.29
C PRO A 36 -4.33 12.05 7.77
N ARG A 37 -4.73 11.16 6.86
CA ARG A 37 -5.06 9.76 7.18
C ARG A 37 -3.87 8.99 7.77
N ALA A 38 -2.68 9.11 7.15
CA ALA A 38 -1.48 8.44 7.62
C ALA A 38 -1.01 8.98 8.98
N ILE A 39 -1.09 10.31 9.19
CA ILE A 39 -0.76 10.93 10.46
C ILE A 39 -1.72 10.49 11.56
N SER A 40 -3.03 10.53 11.33
CA SER A 40 -4.04 10.10 12.31
C SER A 40 -3.87 8.63 12.70
N TYR A 41 -3.61 7.74 11.73
CA TYR A 41 -3.35 6.34 12.03
C TYR A 41 -2.11 6.16 12.91
N ARG A 42 -1.01 6.82 12.58
CA ARG A 42 0.23 6.75 13.38
C ARG A 42 0.01 7.23 14.80
N GLN A 43 -0.72 8.33 14.98
CA GLN A 43 -1.10 8.83 16.30
C GLN A 43 -1.94 7.82 17.08
N MET A 44 -2.94 7.22 16.44
CA MET A 44 -3.80 6.19 17.07
C MET A 44 -3.02 4.91 17.41
N ALA A 45 -2.04 4.55 16.59
CA ALA A 45 -1.18 3.39 16.79
C ALA A 45 0.01 3.65 17.73
N GLY A 46 0.23 4.90 18.18
CA GLY A 46 1.35 5.27 19.03
C GLY A 46 2.72 5.21 18.36
N ILE A 47 2.78 5.35 17.03
CA ILE A 47 4.00 5.20 16.23
C ILE A 47 4.62 6.56 15.92
N ASP A 48 5.91 6.74 16.24
CA ASP A 48 6.64 7.97 15.91
C ASP A 48 6.93 8.06 14.39
N LEU A 49 6.92 9.30 13.89
CA LEU A 49 7.19 9.63 12.50
C LEU A 49 8.63 9.32 12.08
N THR A 50 9.57 9.41 13.02
CA THR A 50 11.00 9.15 12.83
C THR A 50 11.36 7.67 12.88
N GLU A 51 10.51 6.86 13.51
CA GLU A 51 10.72 5.41 13.67
C GLU A 51 10.26 4.60 12.46
N THR A 52 9.56 5.22 11.50
CA THR A 52 8.99 4.53 10.33
C THR A 52 9.43 5.16 9.00
N PRO A 53 10.66 4.85 8.54
CA PRO A 53 11.11 5.26 7.20
C PRO A 53 10.21 4.66 6.11
N MET A 54 9.85 5.47 5.12
CA MET A 54 9.04 5.01 3.98
C MET A 54 9.93 4.51 2.85
N CYS A 55 9.73 3.24 2.47
CA CYS A 55 10.26 2.67 1.25
C CYS A 55 9.28 2.84 0.09
N VAL A 56 9.79 3.13 -1.11
CA VAL A 56 8.98 3.21 -2.34
C VAL A 56 9.39 2.08 -3.27
N LEU A 57 8.43 1.23 -3.63
CA LEU A 57 8.65 0.13 -4.57
C LEU A 57 8.40 0.60 -6.00
N GLY A 58 9.35 0.35 -6.90
CA GLY A 58 9.18 0.49 -8.34
C GLY A 58 8.92 -0.87 -8.98
N LEU A 59 7.82 -0.98 -9.72
CA LEU A 59 7.46 -2.18 -10.48
C LEU A 59 7.27 -1.82 -11.95
N ALA A 60 7.63 -2.75 -12.84
CA ALA A 60 7.30 -2.62 -14.25
C ALA A 60 5.78 -2.71 -14.43
N MET A 61 5.19 -1.77 -15.18
CA MET A 61 3.79 -1.85 -15.56
C MET A 61 3.58 -2.96 -16.58
N VAL A 62 2.48 -3.69 -16.46
CA VAL A 62 2.08 -4.75 -17.39
C VAL A 62 0.83 -4.29 -18.13
N ASP A 63 0.80 -4.49 -19.45
CA ASP A 63 -0.39 -4.25 -20.27
C ASP A 63 -1.31 -5.47 -20.16
N VAL A 64 -2.48 -5.29 -19.52
CA VAL A 64 -3.40 -6.39 -19.19
C VAL A 64 -4.84 -6.03 -19.54
N ALA A 65 -5.58 -7.03 -20.03
CA ALA A 65 -7.01 -6.89 -20.31
C ALA A 65 -7.88 -6.94 -19.03
N ALA A 66 -7.38 -7.56 -17.96
CA ALA A 66 -8.08 -7.67 -16.67
C ALA A 66 -7.09 -7.80 -15.50
N SER A 67 -7.51 -7.37 -14.31
CA SER A 67 -6.77 -7.48 -13.04
C SER A 67 -7.75 -7.67 -11.88
N GLY A 68 -7.34 -8.35 -10.80
CA GLY A 68 -8.17 -8.58 -9.63
C GLY A 68 -7.37 -8.98 -8.39
N VAL A 69 -8.08 -9.25 -7.30
CA VAL A 69 -7.53 -9.80 -6.06
C VAL A 69 -8.10 -11.21 -5.90
N LEU A 70 -7.31 -12.16 -5.38
CA LEU A 70 -7.76 -13.51 -5.07
C LEU A 70 -7.50 -13.76 -3.59
N TYR A 71 -8.52 -14.24 -2.89
CA TYR A 71 -8.40 -14.77 -1.54
C TYR A 71 -8.21 -16.28 -1.61
N THR A 72 -7.15 -16.78 -0.96
CA THR A 72 -6.85 -18.21 -0.87
C THR A 72 -7.62 -18.93 0.25
N ALA A 73 -8.45 -18.19 0.98
CA ALA A 73 -9.34 -18.67 2.03
C ALA A 73 -10.58 -17.76 2.07
N ASP A 74 -11.67 -18.21 2.69
CA ASP A 74 -12.86 -17.38 2.86
C ASP A 74 -12.54 -16.17 3.76
N PRO A 75 -12.64 -14.92 3.25
CA PRO A 75 -12.40 -13.73 4.06
C PRO A 75 -13.43 -13.57 5.21
N ALA A 76 -14.60 -14.21 5.11
CA ALA A 76 -15.57 -14.29 6.20
C ALA A 76 -15.33 -15.45 7.17
N GLY A 77 -14.42 -16.37 6.84
CA GLY A 77 -14.05 -17.52 7.67
C GLY A 77 -15.13 -18.60 7.80
N VAL A 78 -16.12 -18.63 6.91
CA VAL A 78 -17.27 -19.55 6.99
C VAL A 78 -17.00 -20.86 6.25
N GLN A 79 -16.24 -20.80 5.17
CA GLN A 79 -15.96 -21.94 4.29
C GLN A 79 -14.48 -22.31 4.28
N GLU A 80 -14.19 -23.60 4.43
CA GLU A 80 -12.86 -24.16 4.21
C GLU A 80 -12.66 -24.57 2.75
N ASN A 81 -11.40 -24.53 2.27
CA ASN A 81 -10.99 -24.94 0.92
C ASN A 81 -11.70 -24.19 -0.24
N VAL A 82 -11.94 -22.89 -0.09
CA VAL A 82 -12.51 -22.05 -1.15
C VAL A 82 -11.50 -21.02 -1.68
N LEU A 83 -11.55 -20.77 -2.99
CA LEU A 83 -10.88 -19.65 -3.65
C LEU A 83 -11.93 -18.63 -4.06
N GLN A 84 -11.75 -17.36 -3.70
CA GLN A 84 -12.68 -16.27 -4.03
C GLN A 84 -11.95 -15.13 -4.73
N ILE A 85 -12.48 -14.70 -5.88
CA ILE A 85 -12.05 -13.51 -6.63
C ILE A 85 -12.96 -12.35 -6.25
#